data_AF-A0A1M7J9M0-F1
#
_entry.id   AF-A0A1M7J9M0-F1
#
_cell.length_a   1.000
_cell.length_b   1.000
_cell.length_c   1.000
_cell.angle_alpha   90.00
_cell.angle_beta   90.00
_cell.angle_gamma   90.00
#
_symmetry.space_group_name_H-M   'P 1'
#
loop_
_entity.id
_entity.type
_entity.pdbx_description
1 polymer ?
#
loop_
_entity_poly.entity_id
_entity_poly.type
_entity_poly.pdbx_seq_one_letter_code
_entity_poly.pdbx_strand_id
1 'polypeptide(L)'
;MKRKIKSHVKVIMLLCIALLMFNCQNEENSSNEVQSKIHTVAIDEAKNFLTRSKTNSFGKSANNILENLELDKISQEEINGSNQQLTVIPLATNNNLRNDRVLLLKVDNEIKGVVFTMYPDEDSVKGSFSGELFSYSLDGKFISGFRAKDGIIVSYFVENNTVKTTATSAKAIPLNEVIVQNNYRQVYALDMFGYSSIFGNDIYGGDSYGGTDYYSWDVGDGGYGITTPTSDAIAIAIQKQIYTDKLPPCLKKILDDLININAGPGNIINKFSGNDPSYNYNWTMETGSNKFGVSGNTMSTYNAITGMTTTFDIKQFPNATELSWAKTMLHEAIHAYLITYYIRNEPGFQAEYPVLFDKYMDAKLWNSTHHDEIAQSLRQSIANALESYGISKGYNLNKQFYEDMAWGGLENTEAFKKLSLTDQRRISSTLGIELNGEDFLGNKKPQKGKKTGC
;
A
#
# COMPACT_ATOMS: atom_id res chain seq x y z
N MET A 1 5.11 -48.43 -47.18
CA MET A 1 4.36 -47.14 -47.24
C MET A 1 3.97 -46.55 -45.88
N LYS A 2 3.70 -47.34 -44.83
CA LYS A 2 3.23 -46.83 -43.51
C LYS A 2 4.28 -46.15 -42.61
N ARG A 3 5.57 -46.22 -42.92
CA ARG A 3 6.65 -45.64 -42.08
C ARG A 3 7.00 -44.17 -42.41
N LYS A 4 6.80 -43.72 -43.65
CA LYS A 4 7.08 -42.32 -44.07
C LYS A 4 6.02 -41.32 -43.60
N ILE A 5 4.77 -41.75 -43.39
CA ILE A 5 3.67 -40.87 -42.96
C ILE A 5 3.82 -40.44 -41.49
N LYS A 6 4.34 -41.32 -40.60
CA LYS A 6 4.57 -40.97 -39.19
C LYS A 6 5.68 -39.92 -38.97
N SER A 7 6.61 -39.78 -39.90
CA SER A 7 7.69 -38.79 -39.79
C SER A 7 7.21 -37.38 -40.15
N HIS A 8 6.34 -37.25 -41.15
CA HIS A 8 5.84 -35.95 -41.59
C HIS A 8 4.80 -35.35 -40.64
N VAL A 9 4.00 -36.19 -39.96
CA VAL A 9 3.04 -35.71 -38.94
C VAL A 9 3.75 -35.11 -37.72
N LYS A 10 4.90 -35.65 -37.29
CA LYS A 10 5.68 -35.07 -36.18
C LYS A 10 6.32 -33.73 -36.54
N VAL A 11 6.81 -33.58 -37.78
CA VAL A 11 7.40 -32.32 -38.26
C VAL A 11 6.34 -31.23 -38.41
N ILE A 12 5.15 -31.57 -38.91
CA ILE A 12 4.03 -30.61 -39.02
C ILE A 12 3.52 -30.19 -37.63
N MET A 13 3.44 -31.12 -36.67
CA MET A 13 3.01 -30.81 -35.30
C MET A 13 4.04 -29.94 -34.54
N LEU A 14 5.34 -30.13 -34.77
CA LEU A 14 6.40 -29.26 -34.23
C LEU A 14 6.43 -27.88 -34.90
N LEU A 15 6.08 -27.78 -36.19
CA LEU A 15 5.98 -26.50 -36.89
C LEU A 15 4.75 -25.68 -36.44
N CYS A 16 3.62 -26.34 -36.13
CA CYS A 16 2.43 -25.68 -35.57
C CYS A 16 2.64 -25.20 -34.12
N ILE A 17 3.46 -25.90 -33.33
CA ILE A 17 3.81 -25.47 -31.96
C ILE A 17 4.80 -24.29 -32.00
N ALA A 18 5.72 -24.26 -32.97
CA ALA A 18 6.63 -23.12 -33.17
C ALA A 18 5.91 -21.86 -33.69
N LEU A 19 4.84 -22.02 -34.50
CA LEU A 19 4.01 -20.91 -34.98
C LEU A 19 3.05 -20.34 -33.92
N LEU A 20 2.81 -21.07 -32.82
CA LEU A 20 2.02 -20.59 -31.67
C LEU A 20 2.88 -19.87 -30.60
N MET A 21 4.21 -19.80 -30.79
CA MET A 21 5.15 -19.19 -29.83
C MET A 21 5.75 -17.85 -30.32
N PHE A 22 5.19 -17.26 -31.40
CA PHE A 22 5.69 -16.00 -31.99
C PHE A 22 4.65 -14.87 -32.04
N ASN A 23 3.64 -14.89 -31.16
CA ASN A 23 2.65 -13.81 -31.09
C ASN A 23 2.34 -13.32 -29.66
N CYS A 24 3.35 -13.29 -28.79
CA CYS A 24 3.38 -12.31 -27.70
C CYS A 24 4.32 -11.18 -28.13
N GLN A 25 3.78 -10.18 -28.82
CA GLN A 25 4.34 -8.84 -28.66
C GLN A 25 4.14 -8.47 -27.19
N ASN A 26 5.22 -8.07 -26.53
CA ASN A 26 5.14 -7.45 -25.21
C ASN A 26 4.22 -6.22 -25.32
N GLU A 27 3.03 -6.28 -24.73
CA GLU A 27 2.29 -5.08 -24.37
C GLU A 27 2.87 -4.56 -23.06
N GLU A 28 4.03 -3.91 -23.16
CA GLU A 28 4.45 -2.89 -22.22
C GLU A 28 3.55 -1.67 -22.42
N ASN A 29 2.36 -1.60 -21.81
CA ASN A 29 1.58 -0.37 -21.83
C ASN A 29 0.57 -0.30 -20.67
N SER A 30 0.99 0.36 -19.59
CA SER A 30 0.07 1.10 -18.71
C SER A 30 0.77 2.30 -18.04
N SER A 31 2.09 2.24 -17.81
CA SER A 31 2.89 3.39 -17.34
C SER A 31 3.17 4.45 -18.41
N ASN A 32 3.08 4.12 -19.70
CA ASN A 32 3.40 5.04 -20.80
C ASN A 32 2.27 6.04 -21.11
N GLU A 33 1.00 5.74 -20.79
CA GLU A 33 -0.12 6.62 -21.17
C GLU A 33 -0.19 7.91 -20.33
N VAL A 34 0.09 7.85 -19.02
CA VAL A 34 0.10 9.06 -18.16
C VAL A 34 1.37 9.89 -18.37
N GLN A 35 2.53 9.25 -18.56
CA GLN A 35 3.76 9.95 -18.96
C GLN A 35 3.62 10.69 -20.30
N SER A 36 2.69 10.27 -21.18
CA SER A 36 2.46 10.95 -22.46
C SER A 36 1.65 12.25 -22.35
N LYS A 37 0.90 12.47 -21.25
CA LYS A 37 -0.05 13.60 -21.14
C LYS A 37 0.48 14.80 -20.35
N ILE A 38 1.31 14.55 -19.33
CA ILE A 38 1.88 15.62 -18.50
C ILE A 38 3.35 15.85 -18.82
N HIS A 39 3.78 17.11 -18.82
CA HIS A 39 5.18 17.49 -19.04
C HIS A 39 5.62 18.59 -18.07
N THR A 40 6.89 18.54 -17.70
CA THR A 40 7.55 19.58 -16.89
C THR A 40 7.54 20.91 -17.64
N VAL A 41 7.13 21.99 -16.99
CA VAL A 41 7.29 23.35 -17.52
C VAL A 41 8.74 23.78 -17.28
N ALA A 42 9.47 24.20 -18.31
CA ALA A 42 10.83 24.69 -18.09
C ALA A 42 10.79 26.04 -17.35
N ILE A 43 11.81 26.32 -16.52
CA ILE A 43 11.88 27.57 -15.73
C ILE A 43 11.71 28.83 -16.59
N ASP A 44 12.39 28.92 -17.73
CA ASP A 44 12.27 30.08 -18.63
C ASP A 44 10.90 30.17 -19.30
N GLU A 45 10.30 29.01 -19.57
CA GLU A 45 8.95 28.93 -20.12
C GLU A 45 7.89 29.39 -19.10
N ALA A 46 8.03 28.99 -17.84
CA ALA A 46 7.21 29.46 -16.73
C ALA A 46 7.28 30.98 -16.57
N LYS A 47 8.51 31.56 -16.59
CA LYS A 47 8.71 33.02 -16.52
C LYS A 47 8.01 33.74 -17.68
N ASN A 48 8.16 33.22 -18.89
CA ASN A 48 7.52 33.78 -20.09
C ASN A 48 5.99 33.68 -20.01
N PHE A 49 5.46 32.54 -19.58
CA PHE A 49 4.02 32.33 -19.41
C PHE A 49 3.43 33.32 -18.40
N LEU A 50 4.02 33.43 -17.21
CA LEU A 50 3.54 34.33 -16.16
C LEU A 50 3.69 35.81 -16.55
N THR A 51 4.75 36.18 -17.28
CA THR A 51 4.95 37.56 -17.77
C THR A 51 3.92 37.92 -18.84
N ARG A 52 3.60 37.01 -19.77
CA ARG A 52 2.52 37.21 -20.76
C ARG A 52 1.15 37.28 -20.09
N SER A 53 0.94 36.48 -19.05
CA SER A 53 -0.28 36.51 -18.25
C SER A 53 -0.44 37.83 -17.50
N LYS A 54 0.63 38.51 -17.07
CA LYS A 54 0.54 39.88 -16.54
C LYS A 54 0.04 40.90 -17.56
N THR A 55 0.37 40.72 -18.84
CA THR A 55 0.04 41.66 -19.91
C THR A 55 -1.34 41.46 -20.52
N ASN A 56 -1.89 40.23 -20.44
CA ASN A 56 -3.25 39.94 -20.89
C ASN A 56 -4.21 40.14 -19.72
N SER A 57 -5.20 41.03 -19.89
CA SER A 57 -6.14 41.51 -18.86
C SER A 57 -6.89 40.38 -18.11
N PHE A 58 -6.26 39.74 -17.13
CA PHE A 58 -6.98 39.03 -16.08
C PHE A 58 -7.58 40.05 -15.10
N GLY A 59 -8.65 39.69 -14.38
CA GLY A 59 -9.32 40.60 -13.44
C GLY A 59 -8.37 41.15 -12.36
N LYS A 60 -8.73 42.26 -11.70
CA LYS A 60 -7.89 42.96 -10.69
C LYS A 60 -7.22 42.04 -9.64
N SER A 61 -7.83 40.91 -9.29
CA SER A 61 -7.28 39.95 -8.31
C SER A 61 -6.06 39.17 -8.84
N ALA A 62 -6.02 38.89 -10.15
CA ALA A 62 -4.93 38.15 -10.79
C ALA A 62 -3.62 38.96 -10.81
N ASN A 63 -3.73 40.27 -11.04
CA ASN A 63 -2.56 41.17 -11.08
C ASN A 63 -1.83 41.23 -9.73
N ASN A 64 -2.57 41.26 -8.61
CA ASN A 64 -1.97 41.26 -7.27
C ASN A 64 -1.21 39.95 -6.96
N ILE A 65 -1.69 38.80 -7.43
CA ILE A 65 -1.01 37.51 -7.23
C ILE A 65 0.28 37.49 -8.05
N LEU A 66 0.20 37.90 -9.31
CA LEU A 66 1.35 37.90 -10.22
C LEU A 66 2.43 38.92 -9.82
N GLU A 67 2.06 40.05 -9.20
CA GLU A 67 3.01 41.06 -8.68
C GLU A 67 3.86 40.54 -7.52
N ASN A 68 3.33 39.62 -6.70
CA ASN A 68 4.01 39.09 -5.52
C ASN A 68 4.81 37.80 -5.77
N LEU A 69 5.01 37.41 -7.03
CA LEU A 69 5.78 36.20 -7.37
C LEU A 69 7.29 36.44 -7.26
N GLU A 70 7.97 35.56 -6.52
CA GLU A 70 9.43 35.53 -6.41
C GLU A 70 10.01 34.68 -7.56
N LEU A 71 10.00 35.25 -8.78
CA LEU A 71 10.43 34.55 -10.01
C LEU A 71 11.90 34.11 -10.01
N ASP A 72 12.72 34.68 -9.13
CA ASP A 72 14.11 34.30 -8.88
C ASP A 72 14.25 33.06 -8.00
N LYS A 73 13.20 32.69 -7.24
CA LYS A 73 13.16 31.51 -6.37
C LYS A 73 12.35 30.33 -6.95
N ILE A 74 12.12 30.34 -8.25
CA ILE A 74 11.46 29.24 -8.95
C ILE A 74 12.24 27.92 -8.76
N SER A 75 11.52 26.87 -8.43
CA SER A 75 12.05 25.52 -8.23
C SER A 75 11.26 24.49 -9.03
N GLN A 76 11.78 23.27 -9.10
CA GLN A 76 11.10 22.12 -9.66
C GLN A 76 11.04 21.02 -8.60
N GLU A 77 9.84 20.54 -8.33
CA GLU A 77 9.52 19.51 -7.33
C GLU A 77 9.13 18.22 -8.08
N GLU A 78 9.64 17.06 -7.66
CA GLU A 78 9.28 15.76 -8.24
C GLU A 78 7.78 15.42 -8.05
N ILE A 79 7.14 14.86 -9.08
CA ILE A 79 5.76 14.39 -8.97
C ILE A 79 5.79 12.90 -8.69
N ASN A 80 5.18 12.48 -7.58
CA ASN A 80 5.08 11.06 -7.23
C ASN A 80 4.52 10.24 -8.39
N GLY A 81 5.22 9.16 -8.75
CA GLY A 81 4.82 8.28 -9.84
C GLY A 81 5.16 8.77 -11.26
N SER A 82 5.88 9.88 -11.40
CA SER A 82 6.24 10.45 -12.69
C SER A 82 7.72 10.83 -12.74
N ASN A 83 8.31 10.79 -13.94
CA ASN A 83 9.63 11.38 -14.20
C ASN A 83 9.55 12.89 -14.51
N GLN A 84 8.34 13.46 -14.53
CA GLN A 84 8.11 14.89 -14.70
C GLN A 84 8.14 15.61 -13.34
N GLN A 85 8.45 16.89 -13.40
CA GLN A 85 8.53 17.77 -12.24
C GLN A 85 7.47 18.87 -12.32
N LEU A 86 6.95 19.23 -11.16
CA LEU A 86 6.06 20.36 -10.95
C LEU A 86 6.90 21.63 -10.81
N THR A 87 6.59 22.65 -11.59
CA THR A 87 7.29 23.93 -11.48
C THR A 87 6.61 24.80 -10.44
N VAL A 88 7.36 25.23 -9.43
CA VAL A 88 6.85 25.89 -8.23
C VAL A 88 7.44 27.29 -8.12
N ILE A 89 6.59 28.30 -7.94
CA ILE A 89 6.97 29.69 -7.74
C ILE A 89 6.39 30.18 -6.41
N PRO A 90 7.21 30.49 -5.40
CA PRO A 90 6.70 31.02 -4.13
C PRO A 90 6.18 32.46 -4.29
N LEU A 91 5.22 32.83 -3.44
CA LEU A 91 4.78 34.22 -3.29
C LEU A 91 5.51 34.87 -2.10
N ALA A 92 5.81 36.17 -2.25
CA ALA A 92 6.45 36.98 -1.20
C ALA A 92 5.59 37.17 0.07
N THR A 93 4.30 36.80 0.02
CA THR A 93 3.35 36.94 1.13
C THR A 93 3.42 35.83 2.18
N ASN A 94 4.37 34.91 2.06
CA ASN A 94 4.50 33.74 2.93
C ASN A 94 4.92 34.12 4.35
N ASN A 95 4.24 33.54 5.35
CA ASN A 95 4.57 33.68 6.76
C ASN A 95 4.19 32.40 7.54
N ASN A 96 4.39 32.42 8.86
CA ASN A 96 4.13 31.25 9.71
C ASN A 96 2.68 30.74 9.72
N LEU A 97 1.72 31.55 9.25
CA LEU A 97 0.30 31.25 9.25
C LEU A 97 -0.23 30.91 7.84
N ARG A 98 0.57 31.12 6.79
CA ARG A 98 0.13 30.97 5.41
C ARG A 98 1.31 30.82 4.45
N ASN A 99 1.25 29.80 3.59
CA ASN A 99 2.21 29.59 2.50
C ASN A 99 1.46 29.50 1.16
N ASP A 100 1.71 30.47 0.30
CA ASP A 100 1.19 30.59 -1.06
C ASP A 100 2.30 30.27 -2.08
N ARG A 101 1.95 29.50 -3.11
CA ARG A 101 2.81 29.20 -4.25
C ARG A 101 2.00 29.05 -5.53
N VAL A 102 2.58 29.41 -6.68
CA VAL A 102 2.04 29.09 -8.00
C VAL A 102 2.64 27.78 -8.47
N LEU A 103 1.78 26.87 -8.92
CA LEU A 103 2.15 25.56 -9.45
C LEU A 103 1.85 25.53 -10.94
N LEU A 104 2.83 25.15 -11.76
CA LEU A 104 2.70 25.06 -13.22
C LEU A 104 3.06 23.67 -13.74
N LEU A 105 2.23 23.15 -14.65
CA LEU A 105 2.44 21.89 -15.35
C LEU A 105 1.94 21.99 -16.80
N LYS A 106 2.60 21.32 -17.75
CA LYS A 106 2.04 21.15 -19.09
C LYS A 106 1.15 19.93 -19.12
N VAL A 107 -0.01 20.09 -19.74
CA VAL A 107 -1.00 19.03 -19.88
C VAL A 107 -1.53 19.11 -21.30
N ASP A 108 -1.39 18.03 -22.06
CA ASP A 108 -1.75 18.00 -23.48
C ASP A 108 -1.09 19.17 -24.26
N ASN A 109 0.19 19.45 -23.93
CA ASN A 109 1.00 20.57 -24.41
C ASN A 109 0.53 21.99 -24.05
N GLU A 110 -0.47 22.16 -23.19
CA GLU A 110 -0.89 23.45 -22.67
C GLU A 110 -0.37 23.67 -21.24
N ILE A 111 0.21 24.84 -20.95
CA ILE A 111 0.60 25.20 -19.59
C ILE A 111 -0.67 25.50 -18.78
N LYS A 112 -0.88 24.72 -17.73
CA LYS A 112 -1.89 24.95 -16.70
C LYS A 112 -1.21 25.50 -15.46
N GLY A 113 -1.88 26.44 -14.78
CA GLY A 113 -1.37 27.07 -13.57
C GLY A 113 -2.45 27.28 -12.54
N VAL A 114 -2.09 27.06 -11.27
CA VAL A 114 -2.94 27.35 -10.12
C VAL A 114 -2.15 28.10 -9.05
N VAL A 115 -2.88 28.84 -8.23
CA VAL A 115 -2.40 29.39 -6.96
C VAL A 115 -2.78 28.37 -5.88
N PHE A 116 -1.77 27.90 -5.17
CA PHE A 116 -1.89 26.89 -4.14
C PHE A 116 -1.55 27.51 -2.80
N THR A 117 -2.47 27.42 -1.84
CA THR A 117 -2.38 28.03 -0.53
C THR A 117 -2.48 26.98 0.56
N MET A 118 -1.59 27.05 1.54
CA MET A 118 -1.55 26.21 2.73
C MET A 118 -1.67 27.05 3.99
N TYR A 119 -2.60 26.70 4.88
CA TYR A 119 -2.74 27.26 6.22
C TYR A 119 -2.43 26.17 7.25
N PRO A 120 -1.21 26.11 7.81
CA PRO A 120 -0.86 25.10 8.78
C PRO A 120 -1.61 25.31 10.11
N ASP A 121 -2.02 24.21 10.74
CA ASP A 121 -2.47 24.22 12.13
C ASP A 121 -1.27 24.42 13.09
N GLU A 122 -1.54 24.85 14.33
CA GLU A 122 -0.48 25.08 15.34
C GLU A 122 0.33 23.81 15.66
N ASP A 123 -0.28 22.63 15.52
CA ASP A 123 0.31 21.31 15.75
C ASP A 123 0.94 20.69 14.49
N SER A 124 0.95 21.41 13.37
CA SER A 124 1.55 20.94 12.12
C SER A 124 3.06 20.76 12.26
N VAL A 125 3.55 19.57 11.91
CA VAL A 125 4.99 19.24 12.00
C VAL A 125 5.58 19.03 10.62
N LYS A 126 6.89 19.30 10.51
CA LYS A 126 7.64 19.09 9.27
C LYS A 126 7.56 17.60 8.85
N GLY A 127 7.11 17.35 7.63
CA GLY A 127 6.91 16.01 7.08
C GLY A 127 5.52 15.40 7.32
N SER A 128 4.64 16.07 8.08
CA SER A 128 3.26 15.62 8.32
C SER A 128 2.35 16.84 8.46
N PHE A 129 1.84 17.34 7.33
CA PHE A 129 1.05 18.57 7.30
C PHE A 129 -0.34 18.37 7.94
N SER A 130 -0.61 19.14 9.00
CA SER A 130 -1.95 19.41 9.52
C SER A 130 -2.33 20.84 9.15
N GLY A 131 -3.54 21.04 8.65
CA GLY A 131 -4.02 22.37 8.23
C GLY A 131 -5.00 22.34 7.07
N GLU A 132 -5.18 23.49 6.44
CA GLU A 132 -6.08 23.68 5.30
C GLU A 132 -5.29 23.94 4.02
N LEU A 133 -5.79 23.40 2.91
CA LEU A 133 -5.18 23.43 1.59
C LEU A 133 -6.20 23.98 0.61
N PHE A 134 -5.81 24.93 -0.23
CA PHE A 134 -6.70 25.55 -1.20
C PHE A 134 -6.00 25.70 -2.56
N SER A 135 -6.73 25.43 -3.62
CA SER A 135 -6.31 25.66 -5.00
C SER A 135 -7.25 26.68 -5.65
N TYR A 136 -6.68 27.70 -6.26
CA TYR A 136 -7.38 28.71 -7.03
C TYR A 136 -6.79 28.77 -8.43
N SER A 137 -7.59 29.17 -9.41
CA SER A 137 -7.07 29.57 -10.71
C SER A 137 -6.23 30.84 -10.59
N LEU A 138 -5.40 31.13 -11.60
CA LEU A 138 -4.56 32.34 -11.61
C LEU A 138 -5.38 33.65 -11.56
N ASP A 139 -6.66 33.63 -11.95
CA ASP A 139 -7.58 34.75 -11.82
C ASP A 139 -8.32 34.81 -10.47
N GLY A 140 -8.02 33.90 -9.55
CA GLY A 140 -8.51 33.90 -8.17
C GLY A 140 -9.84 33.18 -7.96
N LYS A 141 -10.33 32.41 -8.94
CA LYS A 141 -11.51 31.58 -8.77
C LYS A 141 -11.14 30.31 -8.00
N PHE A 142 -11.94 29.95 -7.01
CA PHE A 142 -11.75 28.71 -6.26
C PHE A 142 -11.90 27.49 -7.17
N ILE A 143 -11.00 26.51 -7.01
CA ILE A 143 -11.02 25.23 -7.72
C ILE A 143 -11.35 24.11 -6.73
N SER A 144 -10.58 24.01 -5.65
CA SER A 144 -10.70 22.94 -4.67
C SER A 144 -10.12 23.35 -3.31
N GLY A 145 -10.55 22.67 -2.24
CA GLY A 145 -9.94 22.84 -0.93
C GLY A 145 -10.11 21.62 -0.05
N PHE A 146 -9.19 21.42 0.89
CA PHE A 146 -9.12 20.25 1.75
C PHE A 146 -8.61 20.59 3.15
N ARG A 147 -9.02 19.81 4.15
CA ARG A 147 -8.35 19.78 5.45
C ARG A 147 -7.51 18.53 5.58
N ALA A 148 -6.28 18.70 6.01
CA ALA A 148 -5.37 17.61 6.36
C ALA A 148 -5.15 17.56 7.87
N LYS A 149 -4.99 16.35 8.42
CA LYS A 149 -4.52 16.07 9.77
C LYS A 149 -3.48 14.98 9.72
N ASP A 150 -2.29 15.26 10.23
CA ASP A 150 -1.13 14.38 10.19
C ASP A 150 -0.85 13.83 8.77
N GLY A 151 -0.90 14.73 7.78
CA GLY A 151 -0.69 14.40 6.37
C GLY A 151 -1.86 13.71 5.69
N ILE A 152 -2.98 13.44 6.38
CA ILE A 152 -4.16 12.74 5.84
C ILE A 152 -5.31 13.73 5.61
N ILE A 153 -5.90 13.75 4.42
CA ILE A 153 -7.11 14.51 4.12
C ILE A 153 -8.30 13.94 4.90
N VAL A 154 -8.91 14.78 5.72
CA VAL A 154 -10.06 14.44 6.59
C VAL A 154 -11.35 15.13 6.16
N SER A 155 -11.27 16.18 5.35
CA SER A 155 -12.45 16.87 4.80
C SER A 155 -12.12 17.57 3.48
N TYR A 156 -13.16 17.90 2.72
CA TYR A 156 -13.05 18.76 1.54
C TYR A 156 -13.99 19.96 1.66
N PHE A 157 -13.58 21.08 1.07
CA PHE A 157 -14.34 22.30 1.02
C PHE A 157 -15.09 22.41 -0.30
N VAL A 158 -16.40 22.72 -0.23
CA VAL A 158 -17.22 23.00 -1.40
C VAL A 158 -17.79 24.42 -1.35
N GLU A 159 -17.95 25.05 -2.51
CA GLU A 159 -18.62 26.35 -2.59
C GLU A 159 -20.06 26.25 -2.10
N ASN A 160 -20.44 27.14 -1.17
CA ASN A 160 -21.79 27.21 -0.66
C ASN A 160 -22.71 27.94 -1.67
N ASN A 161 -23.36 27.18 -2.55
CA ASN A 161 -24.28 27.69 -3.57
C ASN A 161 -25.60 28.26 -3.01
N THR A 162 -25.85 28.11 -1.71
CA THR A 162 -27.10 28.57 -1.06
C THR A 162 -27.11 30.06 -0.73
N VAL A 163 -25.96 30.74 -0.78
CA VAL A 163 -25.87 32.18 -0.59
C VAL A 163 -25.74 32.84 -1.96
N LYS A 164 -26.87 33.25 -2.56
CA LYS A 164 -26.86 34.22 -3.66
C LYS A 164 -26.36 35.56 -3.13
N THR A 165 -25.05 35.73 -3.05
CA THR A 165 -24.44 37.03 -2.79
C THR A 165 -24.69 37.89 -4.03
N THR A 166 -25.61 38.85 -3.89
CA THR A 166 -25.74 39.95 -4.84
C THR A 166 -24.39 40.65 -4.94
N ALA A 167 -23.88 40.70 -6.16
CA ALA A 167 -22.58 41.25 -6.51
C ALA A 167 -22.38 42.65 -5.91
N THR A 168 -21.31 42.83 -5.13
CA THR A 168 -20.42 44.03 -5.05
C THR A 168 -19.57 43.99 -3.78
N SER A 169 -18.47 43.27 -3.82
CA SER A 169 -17.21 43.47 -3.08
C SER A 169 -16.47 42.14 -3.00
N ALA A 170 -15.14 42.18 -3.05
CA ALA A 170 -14.23 41.04 -2.90
C ALA A 170 -14.35 40.41 -1.50
N LYS A 171 -15.51 39.81 -1.21
CA LYS A 171 -15.81 39.16 0.06
C LYS A 171 -15.62 37.65 -0.08
N ALA A 172 -14.98 37.10 0.95
CA ALA A 172 -14.69 35.71 1.16
C ALA A 172 -15.83 34.81 0.64
N ILE A 173 -15.47 33.85 -0.22
CA ILE A 173 -16.39 32.82 -0.71
C ILE A 173 -16.75 31.96 0.52
N PRO A 174 -18.03 31.89 0.92
CA PRO A 174 -18.42 30.99 2.00
C PRO A 174 -18.26 29.55 1.48
N LEU A 175 -17.38 28.79 2.13
CA LEU A 175 -17.19 27.36 1.85
C LEU A 175 -17.93 26.55 2.92
N ASN A 176 -18.57 25.46 2.50
CA ASN A 176 -19.04 24.44 3.42
C ASN A 176 -17.95 23.37 3.54
N GLU A 177 -17.52 23.11 4.77
CA GLU A 177 -16.67 21.96 5.05
C GLU A 177 -17.53 20.69 5.08
N VAL A 178 -17.22 19.74 4.21
CA VAL A 178 -17.84 18.43 4.23
C VAL A 178 -16.86 17.47 4.89
N ILE A 179 -17.17 17.09 6.13
CA ILE A 179 -16.40 16.08 6.86
C ILE A 179 -16.56 14.77 6.10
N VAL A 180 -15.44 14.25 5.60
CA VAL A 180 -15.42 12.90 5.06
C VAL A 180 -15.28 11.97 6.25
N GLN A 181 -16.38 11.34 6.67
CA GLN A 181 -16.29 10.16 7.52
C GLN A 181 -15.76 9.00 6.66
N ASN A 182 -14.47 9.04 6.34
CA ASN A 182 -13.86 8.10 5.45
C ASN A 182 -13.56 6.79 6.19
N ASN A 183 -14.50 5.85 6.13
CA ASN A 183 -14.31 4.51 6.66
C ASN A 183 -13.52 3.59 5.71
N TYR A 184 -13.04 4.08 4.55
CA TYR A 184 -12.48 3.18 3.53
C TYR A 184 -11.24 3.66 2.77
N ARG A 185 -10.75 4.91 2.90
CA ARG A 185 -9.43 5.33 2.36
C ARG A 185 -8.80 6.48 3.15
N GLN A 186 -7.49 6.43 3.39
CA GLN A 186 -6.72 7.64 3.72
C GLN A 186 -6.24 8.24 2.40
N VAL A 187 -6.61 9.49 2.12
CA VAL A 187 -6.05 10.25 0.99
C VAL A 187 -4.98 11.14 1.59
N TYR A 188 -3.73 11.04 1.17
CA TYR A 188 -2.70 11.91 1.74
C TYR A 188 -2.83 13.31 1.13
N ALA A 189 -2.53 14.33 1.93
CA ALA A 189 -2.43 15.71 1.45
C ALA A 189 -1.46 15.86 0.29
N LEU A 190 -0.51 14.93 0.17
CA LEU A 190 0.51 14.88 -0.88
C LEU A 190 0.02 14.22 -2.18
N ASP A 191 -0.94 13.29 -2.12
CA ASP A 191 -1.59 12.71 -3.32
C ASP A 191 -2.36 13.78 -4.10
N MET A 192 -2.70 14.88 -3.42
CA MET A 192 -3.31 16.06 -4.00
C MET A 192 -2.43 16.77 -5.04
N PHE A 193 -1.12 16.46 -5.11
CA PHE A 193 -0.25 17.00 -6.16
C PHE A 193 -0.29 16.22 -7.49
N GLY A 194 -1.13 15.18 -7.58
CA GLY A 194 -1.51 14.60 -8.86
C GLY A 194 -2.22 15.61 -9.76
N TYR A 195 -2.01 15.54 -11.08
CA TYR A 195 -2.61 16.46 -12.05
C TYR A 195 -4.15 16.58 -11.90
N SER A 196 -4.85 15.49 -11.60
CA SER A 196 -6.32 15.49 -11.44
C SER A 196 -6.79 16.35 -10.26
N SER A 197 -6.14 16.26 -9.11
CA SER A 197 -6.51 16.96 -7.88
C SER A 197 -6.13 18.44 -7.86
N ILE A 198 -5.03 18.83 -8.52
CA ILE A 198 -4.62 20.24 -8.61
C ILE A 198 -5.56 21.04 -9.53
N PHE A 199 -5.99 20.44 -10.65
CA PHE A 199 -6.71 21.14 -11.73
C PHE A 199 -8.21 20.82 -11.81
N GLY A 200 -8.77 20.15 -10.80
CA GLY A 200 -10.22 20.02 -10.62
C GLY A 200 -10.90 18.90 -11.44
N ASN A 201 -10.16 17.84 -11.82
CA ASN A 201 -10.73 16.64 -12.41
C ASN A 201 -10.92 15.55 -11.33
N ASP A 202 -12.07 14.87 -11.34
CA ASP A 202 -12.56 13.92 -10.33
C ASP A 202 -11.47 13.17 -9.52
N ILE A 203 -11.44 13.45 -8.22
CA ILE A 203 -10.59 12.77 -7.21
C ILE A 203 -10.93 11.27 -7.10
N TYR A 204 -12.09 10.86 -7.60
CA TYR A 204 -12.63 9.50 -7.48
C TYR A 204 -12.47 8.64 -8.75
N GLY A 205 -11.76 9.10 -9.78
CA GLY A 205 -11.69 8.41 -11.08
C GLY A 205 -10.31 8.18 -11.70
N GLY A 206 -9.21 8.47 -10.98
CA GLY A 206 -7.85 8.33 -11.53
C GLY A 206 -6.99 7.33 -10.76
N ASP A 207 -6.27 6.49 -11.49
CA ASP A 207 -5.23 5.60 -10.96
C ASP A 207 -4.16 6.42 -10.22
N SER A 208 -4.02 6.19 -8.91
CA SER A 208 -3.07 6.91 -8.07
C SER A 208 -1.74 6.17 -8.02
N TYR A 209 -0.66 6.89 -8.32
CA TYR A 209 0.70 6.37 -8.34
C TYR A 209 1.36 6.55 -6.96
N GLY A 210 1.70 5.44 -6.31
CA GLY A 210 2.33 5.41 -5.00
C GLY A 210 3.84 5.73 -5.05
N GLY A 211 4.21 6.90 -4.54
CA GLY A 211 5.58 7.23 -4.16
C GLY A 211 5.54 8.04 -2.87
N THR A 212 6.38 7.72 -1.89
CA THR A 212 6.45 8.42 -0.59
C THR A 212 7.66 9.34 -0.55
N ASP A 213 7.58 10.46 -1.27
CA ASP A 213 8.49 11.59 -1.03
C ASP A 213 7.81 12.66 -0.18
N TYR A 214 8.46 12.98 0.95
CA TYR A 214 7.98 13.92 1.95
C TYR A 214 8.30 15.35 1.50
N TYR A 215 7.30 16.05 0.95
CA TYR A 215 7.42 17.49 0.75
C TYR A 215 7.37 18.24 2.07
N SER A 216 8.50 18.87 2.39
CA SER A 216 8.65 19.81 3.51
C SER A 216 7.95 21.13 3.15
N TRP A 217 7.20 21.71 4.09
CA TRP A 217 6.65 23.08 4.02
C TRP A 217 7.74 24.18 4.07
N ASP A 218 8.98 23.86 3.69
CA ASP A 218 10.11 24.78 3.82
C ASP A 218 10.03 25.91 2.82
N VAL A 219 10.15 27.12 3.36
CA VAL A 219 10.29 28.36 2.61
C VAL A 219 11.75 28.45 2.18
N GLY A 220 12.10 27.75 1.08
CA GLY A 220 13.36 27.90 0.37
C GLY A 220 14.61 27.97 1.24
N ASP A 221 15.09 26.82 1.74
CA ASP A 221 16.50 26.70 2.07
C ASP A 221 17.02 25.33 1.64
N GLY A 222 18.23 25.33 1.10
CA GLY A 222 18.76 24.25 0.26
C GLY A 222 18.84 22.88 0.94
N GLY A 223 18.54 21.85 0.16
CA GLY A 223 19.09 20.50 0.22
C GLY A 223 19.38 19.93 1.61
N TYR A 224 18.37 19.34 2.25
CA TYR A 224 18.56 18.35 3.29
C TYR A 224 17.99 17.01 2.82
N GLY A 225 18.86 16.04 2.59
CA GLY A 225 18.47 14.67 2.28
C GLY A 225 17.70 14.07 3.45
N ILE A 226 16.40 13.92 3.29
CA ILE A 226 15.55 13.16 4.20
C ILE A 226 15.84 11.69 3.94
N THR A 227 16.34 10.99 4.96
CA THR A 227 16.47 9.54 4.92
C THR A 227 15.08 8.93 4.97
N THR A 228 14.72 8.15 3.96
CA THR A 228 13.52 7.31 3.94
C THR A 228 13.39 6.51 5.25
N PRO A 229 12.16 6.35 5.81
CA PRO A 229 11.95 5.53 6.98
C PRO A 229 12.58 4.16 6.75
N THR A 230 13.49 3.76 7.64
CA THR A 230 14.11 2.44 7.53
C THR A 230 13.04 1.34 7.58
N SER A 231 13.29 0.22 6.90
CA SER A 231 12.45 -1.00 6.96
C SER A 231 12.03 -1.36 8.40
N ASP A 232 12.92 -1.16 9.38
CA ASP A 232 12.64 -1.46 10.78
C ASP A 232 11.61 -0.51 11.40
N ALA A 233 11.61 0.76 11.03
CA ALA A 233 10.64 1.74 11.51
C ALA A 233 9.22 1.39 11.03
N ILE A 234 9.08 0.95 9.78
CA ILE A 234 7.80 0.50 9.22
C ILE A 234 7.32 -0.78 9.92
N ALA A 235 8.19 -1.77 10.08
CA ALA A 235 7.86 -3.00 10.79
C ALA A 235 7.39 -2.73 12.23
N ILE A 236 8.04 -1.81 12.95
CA ILE A 236 7.63 -1.39 14.30
C ILE A 236 6.25 -0.71 14.28
N ALA A 237 5.97 0.13 13.27
CA ALA A 237 4.68 0.80 13.14
C ALA A 237 3.53 -0.20 12.89
N ILE A 238 3.75 -1.22 12.06
CA ILE A 238 2.79 -2.32 11.87
C ILE A 238 2.61 -3.10 13.17
N GLN A 239 3.71 -3.39 13.87
CA GLN A 239 3.69 -4.19 15.10
C GLN A 239 2.89 -3.53 16.23
N LYS A 240 2.89 -2.19 16.32
CA LYS A 240 2.08 -1.43 17.29
C LYS A 240 0.57 -1.55 17.05
N GLN A 241 0.16 -2.00 15.87
CA GLN A 241 -1.24 -2.21 15.50
C GLN A 241 -1.69 -3.67 15.72
N ILE A 242 -0.92 -4.47 16.46
CA ILE A 242 -1.26 -5.87 16.79
C ILE A 242 -1.72 -5.95 18.25
N TYR A 243 -3.01 -6.26 18.45
CA TYR A 243 -3.65 -6.36 19.75
C TYR A 243 -3.66 -7.80 20.25
N THR A 244 -3.08 -8.02 21.44
CA THR A 244 -2.79 -9.37 21.98
C THR A 244 -3.44 -9.64 23.33
N ASP A 245 -4.32 -8.75 23.80
CA ASP A 245 -4.90 -8.81 25.15
C ASP A 245 -5.74 -10.07 25.39
N LYS A 246 -6.20 -10.71 24.32
CA LYS A 246 -6.97 -11.95 24.35
C LYS A 246 -6.14 -13.20 24.08
N LEU A 247 -4.81 -13.07 23.93
CA LEU A 247 -3.92 -14.22 23.81
C LEU A 247 -3.49 -14.70 25.21
N PRO A 248 -3.43 -16.02 25.43
CA PRO A 248 -2.84 -16.57 26.64
C PRO A 248 -1.33 -16.28 26.68
N PRO A 249 -0.72 -16.22 27.88
CA PRO A 249 0.71 -15.92 28.04
C PRO A 249 1.63 -16.80 27.19
N CYS A 250 1.28 -18.09 27.02
CA CYS A 250 2.06 -19.04 26.25
C CYS A 250 2.16 -18.67 24.76
N LEU A 251 1.09 -18.16 24.14
CA LEU A 251 1.12 -17.67 22.76
C LEU A 251 1.72 -16.27 22.66
N LYS A 252 1.40 -15.38 23.60
CA LYS A 252 1.96 -14.03 23.64
C LYS A 252 3.50 -14.06 23.67
N LYS A 253 4.07 -14.98 24.47
CA LYS A 253 5.51 -15.19 24.53
C LYS A 253 6.13 -15.54 23.16
N ILE A 254 5.46 -16.35 22.34
CA ILE A 254 5.96 -16.73 21.00
C ILE A 254 6.00 -15.52 20.09
N LEU A 255 4.93 -14.72 20.11
CA LEU A 255 4.85 -13.49 19.35
C LEU A 255 5.91 -12.48 19.80
N ASP A 256 6.07 -12.27 21.11
CA ASP A 256 7.11 -11.39 21.65
C ASP A 256 8.51 -11.85 21.24
N ASP A 257 8.78 -13.16 21.32
CA ASP A 257 10.04 -13.76 20.89
C ASP A 257 10.29 -13.56 19.37
N LEU A 258 9.25 -13.61 18.52
CA LEU A 258 9.36 -13.30 17.08
C LEU A 258 9.67 -11.82 16.82
N ILE A 259 9.00 -10.92 17.54
CA ILE A 259 9.19 -9.46 17.41
C ILE A 259 10.61 -9.07 17.80
N ASN A 260 11.10 -9.60 18.93
CA ASN A 260 12.40 -9.25 19.49
C ASN A 260 13.59 -9.63 18.60
N ILE A 261 13.39 -10.53 17.63
CA ILE A 261 14.41 -10.95 16.67
C ILE A 261 14.17 -10.40 15.26
N ASN A 262 13.28 -9.40 15.11
CA ASN A 262 12.88 -8.82 13.83
C ASN A 262 12.36 -9.86 12.81
N ALA A 263 11.67 -10.89 13.31
CA ALA A 263 11.01 -11.92 12.50
C ALA A 263 9.50 -11.96 12.76
N GLY A 264 8.94 -10.89 13.33
CA GLY A 264 7.53 -10.79 13.67
C GLY A 264 6.64 -10.54 12.46
N PRO A 265 5.31 -10.55 12.67
CA PRO A 265 4.32 -10.18 11.66
C PRO A 265 4.63 -8.86 10.93
N GLY A 266 5.00 -7.81 11.67
CA GLY A 266 5.36 -6.51 11.07
C GLY A 266 6.54 -6.59 10.11
N ASN A 267 7.54 -7.42 10.42
CA ASN A 267 8.71 -7.61 9.55
C ASN A 267 8.38 -8.42 8.30
N ILE A 268 7.47 -9.38 8.38
CA ILE A 268 7.01 -10.15 7.21
C ILE A 268 6.19 -9.24 6.30
N ILE A 269 5.22 -8.51 6.85
CA ILE A 269 4.34 -7.62 6.08
C ILE A 269 5.17 -6.57 5.35
N ASN A 270 6.11 -5.91 6.04
CA ASN A 270 6.96 -4.88 5.46
C ASN A 270 7.75 -5.35 4.20
N LYS A 271 7.99 -6.66 4.05
CA LYS A 271 8.71 -7.19 2.87
C LYS A 271 7.89 -7.16 1.58
N PHE A 272 6.57 -7.11 1.68
CA PHE A 272 5.67 -7.18 0.52
C PHE A 272 4.57 -6.12 0.52
N SER A 273 4.48 -5.30 1.57
CA SER A 273 3.54 -4.17 1.64
C SER A 273 3.99 -2.94 0.84
N GLY A 274 5.21 -2.96 0.29
CA GLY A 274 5.76 -1.84 -0.46
C GLY A 274 5.80 -0.56 0.38
N ASN A 275 5.27 0.53 -0.18
CA ASN A 275 5.19 1.84 0.48
C ASN A 275 3.86 2.07 1.22
N ASP A 276 2.94 1.11 1.22
CA ASP A 276 1.71 1.16 2.02
C ASP A 276 1.90 0.33 3.29
N PRO A 277 2.36 0.91 4.41
CA PRO A 277 2.55 0.17 5.65
C PRO A 277 1.24 -0.33 6.29
N SER A 278 0.10 -0.31 5.58
CA SER A 278 -1.25 -0.53 6.09
C SER A 278 -1.54 0.36 7.30
N TYR A 279 -1.76 1.63 7.01
CA TYR A 279 -2.31 2.57 7.97
C TYR A 279 -3.68 2.04 8.45
N ASN A 280 -3.78 1.70 9.74
CA ASN A 280 -4.92 1.02 10.37
C ASN A 280 -5.05 -0.49 10.09
N TYR A 281 -3.92 -1.18 9.95
CA TYR A 281 -3.79 -2.64 9.97
C TYR A 281 -4.66 -3.29 11.05
N ASN A 282 -4.64 -2.72 12.27
CA ASN A 282 -5.40 -3.12 13.45
C ASN A 282 -5.76 -4.61 13.46
N TRP A 283 -4.86 -5.44 14.00
CA TRP A 283 -5.04 -6.88 14.00
C TRP A 283 -5.16 -7.42 15.43
N THR A 284 -6.32 -7.96 15.76
CA THR A 284 -6.62 -8.58 17.04
C THR A 284 -6.37 -10.08 16.99
N MET A 285 -5.60 -10.60 17.94
CA MET A 285 -5.33 -12.01 18.11
C MET A 285 -6.03 -12.55 19.36
N GLU A 286 -6.79 -13.64 19.22
CA GLU A 286 -7.51 -14.27 20.32
C GLU A 286 -7.52 -15.79 20.23
N THR A 287 -7.89 -16.48 21.31
CA THR A 287 -8.10 -17.93 21.29
C THR A 287 -9.58 -18.29 21.32
N GLY A 288 -9.95 -19.36 20.63
CA GLY A 288 -11.33 -19.81 20.52
C GLY A 288 -11.43 -21.15 19.79
N SER A 289 -12.65 -21.58 19.46
CA SER A 289 -12.87 -22.80 18.66
C SER A 289 -12.88 -22.47 17.18
N ASN A 290 -12.19 -23.27 16.37
CA ASN A 290 -12.22 -23.20 14.92
C ASN A 290 -12.89 -24.45 14.32
N LYS A 291 -13.02 -24.46 12.99
CA LYS A 291 -13.40 -25.68 12.26
C LYS A 291 -12.35 -26.77 12.52
N PHE A 292 -12.79 -28.03 12.53
CA PHE A 292 -11.90 -29.15 12.77
C PHE A 292 -10.72 -29.15 11.79
N GLY A 293 -9.50 -29.24 12.33
CA GLY A 293 -8.28 -29.28 11.53
C GLY A 293 -7.66 -27.90 11.26
N VAL A 294 -8.23 -26.82 11.80
CA VAL A 294 -7.79 -25.44 11.53
C VAL A 294 -7.20 -24.81 12.79
N SER A 295 -5.86 -24.69 12.82
CA SER A 295 -5.15 -24.16 14.02
C SER A 295 -5.31 -22.65 14.23
N GLY A 296 -5.48 -21.89 13.14
CA GLY A 296 -5.68 -20.45 13.14
C GLY A 296 -6.67 -20.09 12.02
N ASN A 297 -7.49 -19.07 12.23
CA ASN A 297 -8.40 -18.58 11.21
C ASN A 297 -8.60 -17.08 11.35
N THR A 298 -8.20 -16.34 10.32
CA THR A 298 -8.50 -14.92 10.17
C THR A 298 -9.89 -14.74 9.58
N MET A 299 -10.74 -13.93 10.23
CA MET A 299 -12.09 -13.65 9.74
C MET A 299 -12.03 -12.94 8.39
N SER A 300 -12.98 -13.22 7.49
CA SER A 300 -13.08 -12.51 6.19
C SER A 300 -13.77 -11.14 6.28
N THR A 301 -14.13 -10.70 7.48
CA THR A 301 -14.87 -9.46 7.73
C THR A 301 -14.03 -8.51 8.56
N TYR A 302 -13.85 -7.29 8.08
CA TYR A 302 -13.15 -6.22 8.78
C TYR A 302 -14.11 -5.44 9.69
N ASN A 303 -13.69 -5.18 10.92
CA ASN A 303 -14.41 -4.30 11.83
C ASN A 303 -13.73 -2.92 11.84
N ALA A 304 -14.47 -1.85 11.57
CA ALA A 304 -13.89 -0.50 11.54
C ALA A 304 -13.27 -0.04 12.87
N ILE A 305 -13.68 -0.63 14.00
CA ILE A 305 -13.23 -0.29 15.35
C ILE A 305 -12.08 -1.21 15.79
N THR A 306 -12.22 -2.52 15.62
CA THR A 306 -11.24 -3.51 16.13
C THR A 306 -10.32 -4.09 15.06
N GLY A 307 -10.53 -3.70 13.80
CA GLY A 307 -9.84 -4.20 12.61
C GLY A 307 -10.10 -5.68 12.33
N MET A 308 -9.05 -6.41 11.95
CA MET A 308 -9.09 -7.84 11.65
C MET A 308 -8.97 -8.68 12.91
N THR A 309 -9.63 -9.83 12.98
CA THR A 309 -9.47 -10.77 14.08
C THR A 309 -9.01 -12.14 13.59
N THR A 310 -8.04 -12.72 14.27
CA THR A 310 -7.62 -14.12 14.10
C THR A 310 -7.87 -14.90 15.37
N THR A 311 -8.52 -16.05 15.23
CA THR A 311 -8.78 -17.00 16.32
C THR A 311 -7.83 -18.18 16.24
N PHE A 312 -7.10 -18.48 17.32
CA PHE A 312 -6.21 -19.64 17.45
C PHE A 312 -6.85 -20.74 18.31
N ASP A 313 -6.91 -21.98 17.80
CA ASP A 313 -7.58 -23.09 18.49
C ASP A 313 -6.59 -23.95 19.28
N ILE A 314 -6.17 -23.43 20.43
CA ILE A 314 -5.27 -24.14 21.35
C ILE A 314 -5.90 -25.41 21.93
N LYS A 315 -7.24 -25.48 22.00
CA LYS A 315 -7.95 -26.64 22.57
C LYS A 315 -7.91 -27.84 21.64
N GLN A 316 -8.01 -27.60 20.33
CA GLN A 316 -7.88 -28.64 19.33
C GLN A 316 -6.43 -29.11 19.19
N PHE A 317 -5.45 -28.24 19.42
CA PHE A 317 -4.03 -28.52 19.20
C PHE A 317 -3.18 -28.34 20.48
N PRO A 318 -3.48 -29.05 21.58
CA PRO A 318 -2.76 -28.90 22.87
C PRO A 318 -1.32 -29.43 22.82
N ASN A 319 -0.96 -30.13 21.74
CA ASN A 319 0.37 -30.69 21.53
C ASN A 319 1.20 -29.89 20.53
N ALA A 320 0.68 -28.80 19.98
CA ALA A 320 1.40 -28.01 18.98
C ALA A 320 2.70 -27.41 19.56
N THR A 321 3.76 -27.44 18.77
CA THR A 321 5.04 -26.85 19.16
C THR A 321 5.02 -25.34 19.00
N GLU A 322 5.98 -24.67 19.66
CA GLU A 322 6.18 -23.24 19.48
C GLU A 322 6.52 -22.87 18.02
N LEU A 323 7.14 -23.79 17.27
CA LEU A 323 7.39 -23.61 15.83
C LEU A 323 6.10 -23.68 15.02
N SER A 324 5.17 -24.57 15.38
CA SER A 324 3.85 -24.66 14.73
C SER A 324 3.02 -23.40 14.99
N TRP A 325 2.99 -22.90 16.22
CA TRP A 325 2.28 -21.67 16.54
C TRP A 325 2.91 -20.44 15.92
N ALA A 326 4.24 -20.31 15.93
CA ALA A 326 4.94 -19.21 15.26
C ALA A 326 4.58 -19.17 13.77
N LYS A 327 4.66 -20.31 13.07
CA LYS A 327 4.26 -20.44 11.67
C LYS A 327 2.80 -20.04 11.45
N THR A 328 1.87 -20.47 12.31
CA THR A 328 0.47 -20.06 12.19
C THR A 328 0.30 -18.55 12.38
N MET A 329 0.95 -17.93 13.36
CA MET A 329 0.86 -16.47 13.55
C MET A 329 1.36 -15.69 12.34
N LEU A 330 2.48 -16.12 11.76
CA LEU A 330 3.06 -15.48 10.58
C LEU A 330 2.17 -15.66 9.33
N HIS A 331 1.53 -16.83 9.18
CA HIS A 331 0.58 -17.09 8.11
C HIS A 331 -0.67 -16.21 8.22
N GLU A 332 -1.29 -16.19 9.41
CA GLU A 332 -2.52 -15.42 9.64
C GLU A 332 -2.30 -13.90 9.55
N ALA A 333 -1.09 -13.41 9.88
CA ALA A 333 -0.73 -12.01 9.70
C ALA A 333 -0.85 -11.56 8.24
N ILE A 334 -0.47 -12.43 7.29
CA ILE A 334 -0.59 -12.12 5.86
C ILE A 334 -2.06 -12.03 5.45
N HIS A 335 -2.91 -12.94 5.93
CA HIS A 335 -4.36 -12.85 5.70
C HIS A 335 -4.94 -11.55 6.23
N ALA A 336 -4.62 -11.19 7.47
CA ALA A 336 -5.08 -9.96 8.08
C ALA A 336 -4.64 -8.73 7.25
N TYR A 337 -3.41 -8.75 6.72
CA TYR A 337 -2.89 -7.63 5.93
C TYR A 337 -3.62 -7.53 4.60
N LEU A 338 -3.67 -8.62 3.82
CA LEU A 338 -4.27 -8.59 2.48
C LEU A 338 -5.74 -8.19 2.52
N ILE A 339 -6.50 -8.66 3.51
CA ILE A 339 -7.91 -8.25 3.68
C ILE A 339 -7.99 -6.76 4.05
N THR A 340 -7.16 -6.29 4.97
CA THR A 340 -7.15 -4.87 5.35
C THR A 340 -6.76 -3.99 4.18
N TYR A 341 -5.75 -4.39 3.42
CA TYR A 341 -5.26 -3.63 2.27
C TYR A 341 -6.31 -3.51 1.18
N TYR A 342 -6.98 -4.61 0.82
CA TYR A 342 -8.11 -4.55 -0.11
C TYR A 342 -9.21 -3.59 0.39
N ILE A 343 -9.63 -3.73 1.64
CA ILE A 343 -10.75 -2.95 2.18
C ILE A 343 -10.40 -1.45 2.26
N ARG A 344 -9.15 -1.12 2.55
CA ARG A 344 -8.70 0.26 2.79
C ARG A 344 -8.08 0.94 1.58
N ASN A 345 -7.67 0.19 0.57
CA ASN A 345 -7.06 0.71 -0.64
C ASN A 345 -7.31 -0.24 -1.81
N GLU A 346 -8.58 -0.44 -2.15
CA GLU A 346 -9.00 -1.36 -3.22
C GLU A 346 -8.23 -1.16 -4.55
N PRO A 347 -7.96 0.06 -5.05
CA PRO A 347 -7.25 0.24 -6.32
C PRO A 347 -5.76 -0.01 -6.18
N GLY A 348 -5.14 0.32 -5.04
CA GLY A 348 -3.76 -0.07 -4.77
C GLY A 348 -3.65 -1.60 -4.74
N PHE A 349 -4.59 -2.27 -4.07
CA PHE A 349 -4.68 -3.72 -4.06
C PHE A 349 -4.92 -4.30 -5.47
N GLN A 350 -5.79 -3.69 -6.28
CA GLN A 350 -6.00 -4.09 -7.68
C GLN A 350 -4.74 -3.90 -8.54
N ALA A 351 -3.99 -2.82 -8.33
CA ALA A 351 -2.78 -2.53 -9.08
C ALA A 351 -1.62 -3.46 -8.70
N GLU A 352 -1.44 -3.74 -7.41
CA GLU A 352 -0.34 -4.56 -6.89
C GLU A 352 -0.64 -6.06 -6.93
N TYR A 353 -1.91 -6.44 -6.72
CA TYR A 353 -2.38 -7.82 -6.70
C TYR A 353 -3.53 -8.07 -7.70
N PRO A 354 -3.35 -7.75 -9.01
CA PRO A 354 -4.44 -7.82 -9.99
C PRO A 354 -5.05 -9.22 -10.11
N VAL A 355 -4.22 -10.27 -10.07
CA VAL A 355 -4.69 -11.66 -10.11
C VAL A 355 -5.51 -12.02 -8.86
N LEU A 356 -5.11 -11.52 -7.70
CA LEU A 356 -5.81 -11.73 -6.42
C LEU A 356 -7.16 -11.00 -6.43
N PHE A 357 -7.16 -9.77 -6.94
CA PHE A 357 -8.36 -8.94 -7.13
C PHE A 357 -9.36 -9.57 -8.09
N ASP A 358 -8.92 -10.02 -9.27
CA ASP A 358 -9.79 -10.65 -10.27
C ASP A 358 -10.46 -11.92 -9.71
N LYS A 359 -9.66 -12.81 -9.10
CA LYS A 359 -10.18 -14.03 -8.46
C LYS A 359 -11.14 -13.72 -7.30
N TYR A 360 -10.89 -12.63 -6.58
CA TYR A 360 -11.79 -12.17 -5.53
C TYR A 360 -13.14 -11.73 -6.10
N MET A 361 -13.14 -10.90 -7.14
CA MET A 361 -14.35 -10.39 -7.78
C MET A 361 -15.20 -11.49 -8.41
N ASP A 362 -14.57 -12.55 -8.93
CA ASP A 362 -15.26 -13.66 -9.58
C ASP A 362 -15.89 -14.66 -8.57
N ALA A 363 -15.18 -14.97 -7.47
CA ALA A 363 -15.55 -16.11 -6.63
C ALA A 363 -15.90 -15.76 -5.17
N LYS A 364 -15.60 -14.55 -4.68
CA LYS A 364 -15.66 -14.19 -3.24
C LYS A 364 -14.89 -15.17 -2.33
N LEU A 365 -13.89 -15.86 -2.87
CA LEU A 365 -13.11 -16.90 -2.18
C LEU A 365 -11.81 -16.32 -1.60
N TRP A 366 -11.94 -15.51 -0.55
CA TRP A 366 -10.83 -14.90 0.17
C TRP A 366 -9.71 -15.90 0.51
N ASN A 367 -10.06 -16.97 1.22
CA ASN A 367 -9.06 -17.89 1.76
C ASN A 367 -8.31 -18.64 0.68
N SER A 368 -9.01 -19.19 -0.32
CA SER A 368 -8.35 -19.96 -1.39
C SER A 368 -7.41 -19.10 -2.20
N THR A 369 -7.82 -17.87 -2.52
CA THR A 369 -7.03 -16.96 -3.35
C THR A 369 -5.81 -16.45 -2.62
N HIS A 370 -5.96 -16.09 -1.34
CA HIS A 370 -4.83 -15.73 -0.49
C HIS A 370 -3.85 -16.90 -0.31
N HIS A 371 -4.33 -18.14 -0.12
CA HIS A 371 -3.43 -19.28 -0.02
C HIS A 371 -2.59 -19.46 -1.30
N ASP A 372 -3.18 -19.27 -2.48
CA ASP A 372 -2.43 -19.33 -3.74
C ASP A 372 -1.33 -18.26 -3.80
N GLU A 373 -1.61 -17.02 -3.37
CA GLU A 373 -0.63 -15.93 -3.34
C GLU A 373 0.47 -16.20 -2.30
N ILE A 374 0.08 -16.64 -1.10
CA ILE A 374 1.04 -17.02 -0.06
C ILE A 374 1.95 -18.12 -0.58
N ALA A 375 1.40 -19.17 -1.19
CA ALA A 375 2.19 -20.31 -1.68
C ALA A 375 3.19 -19.90 -2.77
N GLN A 376 2.83 -18.95 -3.63
CA GLN A 376 3.66 -18.53 -4.76
C GLN A 376 4.72 -17.51 -4.38
N SER A 377 4.33 -16.46 -3.63
CA SER A 377 5.16 -15.26 -3.48
C SER A 377 5.63 -15.02 -2.05
N LEU A 378 4.85 -15.44 -1.04
CA LEU A 378 5.09 -15.03 0.36
C LEU A 378 5.59 -16.15 1.27
N ARG A 379 5.47 -17.42 0.85
CA ARG A 379 5.87 -18.62 1.62
C ARG A 379 7.33 -18.54 2.06
N GLN A 380 8.22 -18.05 1.20
CA GLN A 380 9.64 -17.95 1.54
C GLN A 380 9.90 -16.94 2.66
N SER A 381 9.11 -15.87 2.75
CA SER A 381 9.19 -14.90 3.86
C SER A 381 8.81 -15.54 5.19
N ILE A 382 7.78 -16.39 5.20
CA ILE A 382 7.40 -17.20 6.38
C ILE A 382 8.54 -18.16 6.76
N ALA A 383 9.08 -18.90 5.78
CA ALA A 383 10.16 -19.86 6.02
C ALA A 383 11.39 -19.20 6.65
N ASN A 384 11.83 -18.06 6.10
CA ASN A 384 12.99 -17.33 6.59
C ASN A 384 12.76 -16.77 8.01
N ALA A 385 11.57 -16.23 8.29
CA ALA A 385 11.23 -15.74 9.62
C ALA A 385 11.18 -16.88 10.66
N LEU A 386 10.63 -18.03 10.27
CA LEU A 386 10.56 -19.21 11.12
C LEU A 386 11.94 -19.84 11.36
N GLU A 387 12.84 -19.80 10.38
CA GLU A 387 14.24 -20.19 10.54
C GLU A 387 14.96 -19.30 11.56
N SER A 388 14.84 -17.98 11.44
CA SER A 388 15.38 -17.02 12.41
C SER A 388 14.85 -17.27 13.83
N TYR A 389 13.55 -17.53 13.96
CA TYR A 389 12.93 -17.92 15.22
C TYR A 389 13.47 -19.25 15.75
N GLY A 390 13.65 -20.23 14.87
CA GLY A 390 14.22 -21.51 15.25
C GLY A 390 15.63 -21.37 15.83
N ILE A 391 16.48 -20.60 15.14
CA ILE A 391 17.86 -20.32 15.57
C ILE A 391 17.88 -19.59 16.91
N SER A 392 17.02 -18.58 17.12
CA SER A 392 16.98 -17.82 18.37
C SER A 392 16.57 -18.67 19.59
N LYS A 393 15.84 -19.76 19.34
CA LYS A 393 15.48 -20.77 20.36
C LYS A 393 16.55 -21.84 20.60
N GLY A 394 17.64 -21.79 19.85
CA GLY A 394 18.74 -22.76 19.91
C GLY A 394 18.50 -24.04 19.12
N TYR A 395 17.54 -24.04 18.18
CA TYR A 395 17.35 -25.18 17.28
C TYR A 395 18.42 -25.18 16.19
N ASN A 396 19.01 -26.36 15.95
CA ASN A 396 19.91 -26.60 14.83
C ASN A 396 19.22 -27.54 13.83
N LEU A 397 18.28 -27.00 13.06
CA LEU A 397 17.48 -27.74 12.08
C LEU A 397 17.88 -27.33 10.66
N ASN A 398 17.74 -28.26 9.72
CA ASN A 398 18.02 -27.98 8.32
C ASN A 398 17.02 -26.96 7.76
N LYS A 399 17.48 -26.02 6.92
CA LYS A 399 16.64 -25.04 6.21
C LYS A 399 15.37 -25.65 5.59
N GLN A 400 15.48 -26.82 4.98
CA GLN A 400 14.36 -27.56 4.39
C GLN A 400 13.20 -27.78 5.38
N PHE A 401 13.50 -27.98 6.67
CA PHE A 401 12.46 -28.13 7.69
C PHE A 401 11.61 -26.85 7.82
N TYR A 402 12.23 -25.66 7.80
CA TYR A 402 11.49 -24.40 7.88
C TYR A 402 10.73 -24.11 6.59
N GLU A 403 11.31 -24.47 5.44
CA GLU A 403 10.62 -24.40 4.14
C GLU A 403 9.40 -25.32 4.08
N ASP A 404 9.46 -26.50 4.71
CA ASP A 404 8.34 -27.42 4.84
C ASP A 404 7.27 -26.87 5.78
N MET A 405 7.68 -26.34 6.93
CA MET A 405 6.76 -25.73 7.89
C MET A 405 5.96 -24.58 7.27
N ALA A 406 6.59 -23.77 6.43
CA ALA A 406 5.94 -22.66 5.75
C ALA A 406 4.80 -23.07 4.79
N TRP A 407 4.68 -24.35 4.43
CA TRP A 407 3.54 -24.87 3.66
C TRP A 407 2.28 -25.12 4.50
N GLY A 408 2.33 -25.00 5.82
CA GLY A 408 1.17 -25.28 6.68
C GLY A 408 0.00 -24.35 6.36
N GLY A 409 -1.17 -24.92 6.03
CA GLY A 409 -2.36 -24.21 5.58
C GLY A 409 -2.48 -24.10 4.05
N LEU A 410 -1.41 -24.42 3.31
CA LEU A 410 -1.30 -24.25 1.86
C LEU A 410 -1.38 -25.57 1.09
N GLU A 411 -1.67 -26.69 1.76
CA GLU A 411 -1.65 -28.05 1.18
C GLU A 411 -2.71 -28.24 0.07
N ASN A 412 -3.73 -27.38 0.02
CA ASN A 412 -4.79 -27.43 -0.98
C ASN A 412 -4.54 -26.54 -2.20
N THR A 413 -3.45 -25.77 -2.22
CA THR A 413 -3.09 -24.88 -3.33
C THR A 413 -2.60 -25.65 -4.55
N GLU A 414 -2.74 -25.06 -5.74
CA GLU A 414 -2.21 -25.66 -6.96
C GLU A 414 -0.68 -25.75 -6.94
N ALA A 415 0.00 -24.81 -6.29
CA ALA A 415 1.45 -24.84 -6.11
C ALA A 415 1.89 -26.07 -5.30
N PHE A 416 1.20 -26.40 -4.20
CA PHE A 416 1.51 -27.59 -3.42
C PHE A 416 1.23 -28.89 -4.19
N LYS A 417 0.08 -28.98 -4.88
CA LYS A 417 -0.31 -30.16 -5.65
C LYS A 417 0.66 -30.49 -6.79
N LYS A 418 1.37 -29.48 -7.33
CA LYS A 418 2.41 -29.65 -8.36
C LYS A 418 3.72 -30.25 -7.83
N LEU A 419 3.94 -30.26 -6.51
CA LEU A 419 5.12 -30.89 -5.91
C LEU A 419 5.11 -32.40 -6.13
N SER A 420 6.29 -33.04 -6.03
CA SER A 420 6.37 -34.49 -6.10
C SER A 420 5.61 -35.14 -4.92
N LEU A 421 5.06 -36.34 -5.11
CA LEU A 421 4.40 -37.07 -4.01
C LEU A 421 5.34 -37.30 -2.80
N THR A 422 6.63 -37.44 -3.05
CA THR A 422 7.64 -37.55 -2.00
C THR A 422 7.71 -36.26 -1.18
N ASP A 423 7.72 -35.09 -1.84
CA ASP A 423 7.75 -33.80 -1.16
C ASP A 423 6.46 -33.51 -0.42
N GLN A 424 5.30 -33.74 -1.05
CA GLN A 424 4.00 -33.56 -0.39
C GLN A 424 3.92 -34.36 0.91
N ARG A 425 4.29 -35.66 0.88
CA ARG A 425 4.30 -36.51 2.08
C ARG A 425 5.28 -36.04 3.14
N ARG A 426 6.49 -35.64 2.73
CA ARG A 426 7.51 -35.11 3.65
C ARG A 426 7.01 -33.85 4.35
N ILE A 427 6.45 -32.92 3.60
CA ILE A 427 5.89 -31.68 4.12
C ILE A 427 4.71 -31.96 5.06
N SER A 428 3.71 -32.74 4.63
CA SER A 428 2.56 -33.09 5.48
C SER A 428 2.98 -33.83 6.75
N SER A 429 4.04 -34.64 6.69
CA SER A 429 4.63 -35.26 7.88
C SER A 429 5.23 -34.22 8.81
N THR A 430 6.08 -33.34 8.31
CA THR A 430 6.71 -32.27 9.11
C THR A 430 5.64 -31.44 9.82
N LEU A 431 4.57 -31.06 9.10
CA LEU A 431 3.46 -30.27 9.63
C LEU A 431 2.65 -31.03 10.68
N GLY A 432 2.25 -32.27 10.39
CA GLY A 432 1.53 -33.11 11.34
C GLY A 432 2.34 -33.30 12.63
N ILE A 433 3.62 -33.64 12.51
CA ILE A 433 4.49 -33.92 13.65
C ILE A 433 4.55 -32.70 14.55
N GLU A 434 4.84 -31.51 14.02
CA GLU A 434 4.92 -30.29 14.83
C GLU A 434 3.57 -29.85 15.40
N LEU A 435 2.45 -30.19 14.76
CA LEU A 435 1.12 -29.79 15.22
C LEU A 435 0.51 -30.74 16.27
N ASN A 436 0.71 -32.05 16.13
CA ASN A 436 0.04 -33.07 16.97
C ASN A 436 0.93 -34.26 17.40
N GLY A 437 2.18 -34.29 16.96
CA GLY A 437 3.13 -35.37 17.24
C GLY A 437 2.95 -36.63 16.37
N GLU A 438 2.25 -36.54 15.24
CA GLU A 438 1.99 -37.64 14.31
C GLU A 438 2.43 -37.28 12.88
N ASP A 439 3.01 -38.24 12.16
CA ASP A 439 3.31 -38.08 10.73
C ASP A 439 2.04 -38.16 9.85
N PHE A 440 2.22 -38.03 8.53
CA PHE A 440 1.10 -38.08 7.57
C PHE A 440 0.33 -39.41 7.56
N LEU A 441 0.87 -40.48 8.18
CA LEU A 441 0.23 -41.77 8.32
C LEU A 441 -0.39 -41.96 9.72
N GLY A 442 -0.32 -40.95 10.59
CA GLY A 442 -0.80 -41.03 11.97
C GLY A 442 0.18 -41.71 12.93
N ASN A 443 1.42 -42.03 12.49
CA ASN A 443 2.38 -42.64 13.41
C ASN A 443 2.97 -41.59 14.34
N LYS A 444 3.04 -41.89 15.63
CA LYS A 444 3.69 -41.02 16.61
C LYS A 444 5.16 -40.81 16.27
N LYS A 445 5.60 -39.55 16.26
CA LYS A 445 7.00 -39.15 16.03
C LYS A 445 7.41 -38.09 17.05
N PRO A 446 8.71 -38.03 17.38
CA PRO A 446 9.23 -36.95 18.21
C PRO A 446 9.10 -35.62 17.47
N GLN A 447 8.57 -34.63 18.17
CA GLN A 447 8.57 -33.24 17.74
C GLN A 447 9.98 -32.64 17.87
N LYS A 448 10.34 -31.77 16.93
CA LYS A 448 11.59 -31.00 16.96
C LYS A 448 11.42 -29.74 17.79
N GLY A 449 10.29 -29.05 17.66
CA GLY A 449 9.95 -27.92 18.51
C GLY A 449 9.51 -28.34 19.91
N LYS A 450 9.63 -27.43 20.88
CA LYS A 450 9.08 -27.60 22.22
C LYS A 450 7.57 -27.36 22.21
N LYS A 451 6.84 -28.21 22.91
CA LYS A 451 5.41 -27.99 23.18
C LYS A 451 5.22 -26.73 24.01
N THR A 452 4.24 -25.92 23.67
CA THR A 452 3.99 -24.64 24.35
C THR A 452 3.27 -24.79 25.67
N GLY A 453 2.56 -25.90 25.88
CA GLY A 453 1.70 -26.08 27.04
C GLY A 453 0.49 -25.14 27.07
N CYS A 454 0.16 -24.55 25.90
CA CYS A 454 -1.18 -24.09 25.60
C CYS A 454 -2.07 -25.31 25.32
#